data_AF-A0AAE9Y8X5-F1
#
_entry.id   AF-A0AAE9Y8X5-F1
#
_cell.length_a   1.000
_cell.length_b   1.000
_cell.length_c   1.000
_cell.angle_alpha   90.00
_cell.angle_beta   90.00
_cell.angle_gamma   90.00
#
_symmetry.space_group_name_H-M   'P 1'
#
loop_
_entity.id
_entity.type
_entity.pdbx_description
1 polymer ?
#
loop_
_entity_poly.entity_id
_entity_poly.type
_entity_poly.pdbx_seq_one_letter_code
_entity_poly.pdbx_strand_id
1 'polypeptide(L)'
;MVLGVRRVLVALTLVVAGVGVAAGAALAGAQAPSDGERFVDAAAQDLLGRPATPEERARWVAEVDGGGSRVAVAQEMTHSPEHASLVVTTLYRRALLREPDAAGLAFWTDRLAAGRATATLASQLYGSAEAFSKAGSDPATFVDATYRKLLGRPSDPAGRAYWAARIAAGESRTVLARSLYLSSESNGLRTVLVYLDLLRRPALVAERPYWADRLTRTDDLDLEALVAGSSEYLSRARDPGSLSRVALTARFDGSGAPTISGDGRYVAFTSRDGRLVPGGDRPHTDVFTLDRQVGRYAAVTRGDADSVAPDLSADGSTLVFSSAATNLVALDTNGRADVFAVPTAGGAVRRLVAGNGDSTDPSVSGDGRVVAFTSTASDLVPGADATAHVHVATRGAGGGVTSIQRVGGDGPSQEPRLAAGGGALVFTSSATDLAPGTTPGTTNALWASLPLAGGDVVALTTEGAVGILGRSEPGISADGTVVGFTVASDELGPELLLSRAHTARIEDGAVVDRRPLPPAELATEVVIGDDGDSAAVTTVRQVSGRPYVVGEYHRPLDAAAVDVDGDGDLSADGRTLVATARGPVSTSHVALRTS
;
A
#
# COMPACT_ATOMS: atom_id res chain seq x y z
N MET A 1 13.70 25.43 -30.65
CA MET A 1 14.67 26.50 -30.37
C MET A 1 13.91 27.71 -29.84
N VAL A 2 13.96 27.90 -28.51
CA VAL A 2 13.78 29.14 -27.70
C VAL A 2 12.39 29.84 -27.75
N LEU A 3 11.53 29.70 -26.73
CA LEU A 3 11.39 30.42 -25.43
C LEU A 3 10.67 31.78 -25.50
N GLY A 4 9.74 32.02 -24.57
CA GLY A 4 9.12 33.34 -24.39
C GLY A 4 8.05 33.44 -23.28
N VAL A 5 8.42 33.06 -22.05
CA VAL A 5 7.63 33.26 -20.82
C VAL A 5 7.68 34.75 -20.40
N ARG A 6 6.55 35.33 -19.99
CA ARG A 6 6.49 36.51 -19.11
C ARG A 6 5.53 36.23 -17.95
N ARG A 7 6.08 35.98 -16.76
CA ARG A 7 5.38 36.14 -15.47
C ARG A 7 6.16 37.17 -14.65
N VAL A 8 5.43 38.11 -14.08
CA VAL A 8 5.91 39.22 -13.26
C VAL A 8 6.30 38.70 -11.88
N LEU A 9 7.50 39.07 -11.43
CA LEU A 9 8.03 38.84 -10.09
C LEU A 9 7.91 40.15 -9.30
N VAL A 10 7.24 40.14 -8.14
CA VAL A 10 7.37 41.22 -7.14
C VAL A 10 8.08 40.61 -5.93
N ALA A 11 9.32 41.03 -5.73
CA ALA A 11 10.11 40.73 -4.54
C ALA A 11 9.72 41.70 -3.42
N LEU A 12 9.49 41.17 -2.22
CA LEU A 12 9.45 41.98 -0.99
C LEU A 12 10.64 41.60 -0.11
N THR A 13 11.51 42.57 0.09
CA THR A 13 12.75 42.52 0.87
C THR A 13 12.44 42.48 2.38
N LEU A 14 13.06 41.54 3.09
CA LEU A 14 13.01 41.42 4.56
C LEU A 14 14.10 42.32 5.17
N VAL A 15 13.72 43.28 6.02
CA VAL A 15 14.65 44.00 6.91
C VAL A 15 14.34 43.58 8.35
N VAL A 16 15.33 43.00 9.01
CA VAL A 16 15.31 42.68 10.44
C VAL A 16 15.78 43.91 11.22
N ALA A 17 14.95 44.42 12.12
CA ALA A 17 15.36 45.20 13.27
C ALA A 17 14.34 44.97 14.40
N GLY A 18 14.79 44.34 15.49
CA GLY A 18 13.95 43.95 16.61
C GLY A 18 13.68 45.08 17.59
N VAL A 19 12.48 45.07 18.18
CA VAL A 19 12.20 45.48 19.56
C VAL A 19 11.00 44.65 20.06
N GLY A 20 11.24 43.87 21.11
CA GLY A 20 10.37 43.78 22.29
C GLY A 20 8.94 43.23 22.18
N VAL A 21 8.78 41.97 22.58
CA VAL A 21 7.71 41.47 23.46
C VAL A 21 6.27 41.91 23.15
N ALA A 22 5.60 41.17 22.26
CA ALA A 22 4.13 41.05 22.25
C ALA A 22 3.65 39.75 21.56
N ALA A 23 4.31 38.61 21.84
CA ALA A 23 3.85 37.29 21.37
C ALA A 23 3.23 36.45 22.50
N GLY A 24 2.72 37.11 23.55
CA GLY A 24 2.15 36.46 24.74
C GLY A 24 0.63 36.61 24.90
N ALA A 25 -0.06 37.32 24.00
CA ALA A 25 -1.45 37.74 24.23
C ALA A 25 -2.42 37.46 23.06
N ALA A 26 -2.14 36.46 22.21
CA ALA A 26 -3.05 36.08 21.12
C ALA A 26 -3.31 34.55 21.00
N LEU A 27 -3.02 33.77 22.04
CA LEU A 27 -3.29 32.32 22.05
C LEU A 27 -4.26 31.86 23.16
N ALA A 28 -4.84 32.79 23.91
CA ALA A 28 -5.88 32.50 24.91
C ALA A 28 -7.24 32.96 24.39
N GLY A 29 -7.91 32.15 23.56
CA GLY A 29 -9.28 32.47 23.11
C GLY A 29 -9.88 31.64 21.98
N ALA A 30 -9.13 30.76 21.31
CA ALA A 30 -9.75 29.87 20.33
C ALA A 30 -10.54 28.77 21.04
N GLN A 31 -11.87 28.91 21.09
CA GLN A 31 -12.77 27.85 21.53
C GLN A 31 -12.48 26.58 20.70
N ALA A 32 -12.43 25.41 21.34
CA ALA A 32 -12.28 24.17 20.60
C ALA A 32 -13.44 24.02 19.59
N PRO A 33 -13.17 23.57 18.34
CA PRO A 33 -14.20 23.53 17.32
C PRO A 33 -15.31 22.57 17.72
N SER A 34 -16.56 22.97 17.43
CA SER A 34 -17.76 22.20 17.74
C SER A 34 -17.82 20.89 16.95
N ASP A 35 -18.73 20.00 17.34
CA ASP A 35 -18.98 18.78 16.57
C ASP A 35 -19.51 19.09 15.17
N GLY A 36 -20.38 20.10 15.04
CA GLY A 36 -20.84 20.60 13.76
C GLY A 36 -19.70 21.08 12.88
N GLU A 37 -18.79 21.88 13.42
CA GLU A 37 -17.60 22.35 12.69
C GLU A 37 -16.73 21.21 12.18
N ARG A 38 -16.38 20.27 13.06
CA ARG A 38 -15.53 19.12 12.69
C ARG A 38 -16.19 18.25 11.64
N PHE A 39 -17.47 17.93 11.82
CA PHE A 39 -18.23 17.14 10.86
C PHE A 39 -18.30 17.82 9.49
N VAL A 40 -18.69 19.10 9.44
CA VAL A 40 -18.88 19.84 8.19
C VAL A 40 -17.57 19.99 7.44
N ASP A 41 -16.49 20.35 8.13
CA ASP A 41 -15.17 20.53 7.52
C ASP A 41 -14.66 19.21 6.92
N ALA A 42 -14.84 18.09 7.62
CA ALA A 42 -14.47 16.77 7.12
C ALA A 42 -15.37 16.31 5.96
N ALA A 43 -16.69 16.44 6.10
CA ALA A 43 -17.68 16.03 5.09
C ALA A 43 -17.52 16.81 3.78
N ALA A 44 -17.26 18.12 3.85
CA ALA A 44 -16.97 18.91 2.65
C ALA A 44 -15.71 18.39 1.93
N GLN A 45 -14.63 18.10 2.67
CA GLN A 45 -13.40 17.60 2.08
C GLN A 45 -13.56 16.22 1.41
N ASP A 46 -14.30 15.30 2.05
CA ASP A 46 -14.47 13.94 1.55
C ASP A 46 -15.55 13.83 0.46
N LEU A 47 -16.67 14.55 0.59
CA LEU A 47 -17.80 14.45 -0.34
C LEU A 47 -17.71 15.48 -1.48
N LEU A 48 -17.20 16.69 -1.23
CA LEU A 48 -17.12 17.74 -2.26
C LEU A 48 -15.71 17.89 -2.85
N GLY A 49 -14.71 17.24 -2.25
CA GLY A 49 -13.30 17.37 -2.66
C GLY A 49 -12.69 18.73 -2.34
N ARG A 50 -13.40 19.59 -1.59
CA ARG A 50 -12.97 20.95 -1.22
C ARG A 50 -13.48 21.35 0.16
N PRO A 51 -12.85 22.32 0.84
CA PRO A 51 -13.46 22.96 2.00
C PRO A 51 -14.80 23.61 1.64
N ALA A 52 -15.74 23.63 2.60
CA ALA A 52 -16.97 24.39 2.49
C ALA A 52 -16.67 25.90 2.41
N THR A 53 -17.48 26.67 1.67
CA THR A 53 -17.40 28.13 1.72
C THR A 53 -17.81 28.63 3.12
N PRO A 54 -17.46 29.87 3.52
CA PRO A 54 -17.87 30.42 4.80
C PRO A 54 -19.39 30.39 5.03
N GLU A 55 -20.19 30.62 3.98
CA GLU A 55 -21.66 30.62 4.04
C GLU A 55 -22.21 29.20 4.16
N GLU A 56 -21.72 28.27 3.33
CA GLU A 56 -22.05 26.85 3.40
C GLU A 56 -21.75 26.28 4.78
N ARG A 57 -20.53 26.53 5.27
CA ARG A 57 -20.04 26.10 6.58
C ARG A 57 -20.92 26.65 7.69
N ALA A 58 -21.17 27.96 7.72
CA ALA A 58 -21.97 28.58 8.78
C ALA A 58 -23.38 27.98 8.85
N ARG A 59 -24.02 27.74 7.70
CA ARG A 59 -25.36 27.13 7.64
C ARG A 59 -25.38 25.70 8.15
N TRP A 60 -24.50 24.83 7.62
CA TRP A 60 -24.48 23.42 8.00
C TRP A 60 -24.05 23.21 9.45
N VAL A 61 -23.12 24.02 9.95
CA VAL A 61 -22.71 23.99 11.36
C VAL A 61 -23.88 24.38 12.27
N ALA A 62 -24.58 25.47 11.95
CA ALA A 62 -25.76 25.89 12.72
C ALA A 62 -26.87 24.83 12.73
N GLU A 63 -27.06 24.11 11.62
CA GLU A 63 -28.01 23.00 11.54
C GLU A 63 -27.60 21.85 12.47
N VAL A 64 -26.35 21.39 12.39
CA VAL A 64 -25.87 20.24 13.20
C VAL A 64 -25.80 20.58 14.69
N ASP A 65 -25.24 21.74 15.04
CA ASP A 65 -25.14 22.18 16.44
C ASP A 65 -26.50 22.54 17.04
N GLY A 66 -27.48 22.89 16.21
CA GLY A 66 -28.89 23.06 16.59
C GLY A 66 -29.66 21.75 16.81
N GLY A 67 -29.01 20.59 16.69
CA GLY A 67 -29.62 19.27 16.84
C GLY A 67 -30.23 18.70 15.55
N GLY A 68 -29.91 19.30 14.40
CA GLY A 68 -30.29 18.81 13.07
C GLY A 68 -29.60 17.50 12.68
N SER A 69 -30.04 16.92 11.57
CA SER A 69 -29.56 15.60 11.11
C SER A 69 -28.28 15.72 10.29
N ARG A 70 -27.18 15.13 10.78
CA ARG A 70 -25.95 14.99 9.97
C ARG A 70 -26.18 14.24 8.66
N VAL A 71 -27.10 13.27 8.65
CA VAL A 71 -27.48 12.56 7.43
C VAL A 71 -28.14 13.51 6.44
N ALA A 72 -28.99 14.44 6.89
CA ALA A 72 -29.63 15.41 5.99
C ALA A 72 -28.59 16.36 5.36
N VAL A 73 -27.63 16.84 6.15
CA VAL A 73 -26.50 17.64 5.64
C VAL A 73 -25.65 16.84 4.65
N ALA A 74 -25.31 15.59 4.96
CA ALA A 74 -24.57 14.72 4.04
C ALA A 74 -25.37 14.37 2.77
N GLN A 75 -26.70 14.24 2.86
CA GLN A 75 -27.59 14.04 1.72
C GLN A 75 -27.56 15.25 0.79
N GLU A 76 -27.57 16.47 1.35
CA GLU A 76 -27.42 17.69 0.56
C GLU A 76 -26.09 17.71 -0.21
N MET A 77 -24.99 17.31 0.45
CA MET A 77 -23.67 17.22 -0.20
C MET A 77 -23.63 16.15 -1.29
N THR A 78 -24.08 14.93 -0.99
CA THR A 78 -24.04 13.79 -1.94
C THR A 78 -24.96 13.97 -3.16
N HIS A 79 -26.04 14.73 -3.03
CA HIS A 79 -26.95 15.03 -4.14
C HIS A 79 -26.60 16.35 -4.87
N SER A 80 -25.50 17.00 -4.50
CA SER A 80 -25.03 18.22 -5.17
C SER A 80 -24.42 17.93 -6.56
N PRO A 81 -24.48 18.87 -7.52
CA PRO A 81 -23.76 18.76 -8.79
C PRO A 81 -22.25 18.53 -8.62
N GLU A 82 -21.64 19.14 -7.60
CA GLU A 82 -20.23 19.00 -7.28
C GLU A 82 -19.88 17.55 -6.95
N HIS A 83 -20.58 16.93 -6.01
CA HIS A 83 -20.37 15.52 -5.67
C HIS A 83 -20.71 14.59 -6.84
N ALA A 84 -21.82 14.83 -7.52
CA ALA A 84 -22.21 14.08 -8.71
C ALA A 84 -21.09 14.07 -9.77
N SER A 85 -20.38 15.19 -9.98
CA SER A 85 -19.25 15.25 -10.91
C SER A 85 -18.07 14.35 -10.51
N LEU A 86 -17.80 14.20 -9.21
CA LEU A 86 -16.77 13.31 -8.68
C LEU A 86 -17.15 11.84 -8.87
N VAL A 87 -18.42 11.49 -8.62
CA VAL A 87 -18.96 10.15 -8.83
C VAL A 87 -18.91 9.76 -10.32
N VAL A 88 -19.33 10.67 -11.21
CA VAL A 88 -19.24 10.47 -12.67
C VAL A 88 -17.80 10.20 -13.08
N THR A 89 -16.88 11.07 -12.66
CA THR A 89 -15.45 10.95 -12.98
C THR A 89 -14.89 9.60 -12.51
N THR A 90 -15.21 9.20 -11.28
CA THR A 90 -14.79 7.93 -10.70
C THR A 90 -15.33 6.74 -11.49
N LEU A 91 -16.60 6.74 -11.87
CA LEU A 91 -17.19 5.66 -12.66
C LEU A 91 -16.63 5.58 -14.08
N TYR A 92 -16.31 6.71 -14.72
CA TYR A 92 -15.61 6.72 -16.01
C TYR A 92 -14.22 6.09 -15.92
N ARG A 93 -13.43 6.45 -14.90
CA ARG A 93 -12.12 5.85 -14.66
C ARG A 93 -12.22 4.35 -14.42
N ARG A 94 -13.16 3.90 -13.58
CA ARG A 94 -13.33 2.47 -13.26
C ARG A 94 -13.87 1.65 -14.44
N ALA A 95 -14.86 2.18 -15.16
CA ALA A 95 -15.53 1.45 -16.25
C ALA A 95 -14.72 1.49 -17.55
N LEU A 96 -14.18 2.65 -17.91
CA LEU A 96 -13.59 2.92 -19.22
C LEU A 96 -12.09 3.22 -19.17
N LEU A 97 -11.47 3.35 -17.99
CA LEU A 97 -10.03 3.67 -17.84
C LEU A 97 -9.66 4.99 -18.53
N ARG A 98 -10.52 6.00 -18.42
CA ARG A 98 -10.28 7.37 -18.92
C ARG A 98 -11.14 8.38 -18.16
N GLU A 99 -10.82 9.66 -18.32
CA GLU A 99 -11.67 10.77 -17.90
C GLU A 99 -12.94 10.88 -18.77
N PRO A 100 -14.06 11.39 -18.21
CA PRO A 100 -15.18 11.85 -19.01
C PRO A 100 -14.79 13.06 -19.86
N ASP A 101 -15.37 13.16 -21.06
CA ASP A 101 -15.34 14.42 -21.80
C ASP A 101 -16.31 15.43 -21.17
N ALA A 102 -16.18 16.71 -21.52
CA ALA A 102 -16.95 17.79 -20.91
C ALA A 102 -18.47 17.61 -21.07
N ALA A 103 -18.92 17.07 -22.22
CA ALA A 103 -20.34 16.87 -22.49
C ALA A 103 -20.89 15.69 -21.68
N GLY A 104 -20.15 14.58 -21.61
CA GLY A 104 -20.48 13.41 -20.81
C GLY A 104 -20.50 13.72 -19.31
N LEU A 105 -19.53 14.49 -18.83
CA LEU A 105 -19.49 14.94 -17.44
C LEU A 105 -20.75 15.76 -17.10
N ALA A 106 -21.04 16.82 -17.87
CA ALA A 106 -22.22 17.66 -17.64
C ALA A 106 -23.53 16.85 -17.71
N PHE A 107 -23.70 16.04 -18.75
CA PHE A 107 -24.89 15.22 -18.95
C PHE A 107 -25.20 14.31 -17.77
N TRP A 108 -24.18 13.66 -17.21
CA TRP A 108 -24.37 12.71 -16.12
C TRP A 108 -24.48 13.39 -14.76
N THR A 109 -23.71 14.44 -14.53
CA THR A 109 -23.79 15.26 -13.32
C THR A 109 -25.20 15.79 -13.13
N ASP A 110 -25.80 16.41 -14.15
CA ASP A 110 -27.16 16.96 -14.07
C ASP A 110 -28.20 15.88 -13.71
N ARG A 111 -28.01 14.65 -14.21
CA ARG A 111 -28.95 13.54 -13.95
C ARG A 111 -28.81 13.00 -12.55
N LEU A 112 -27.59 12.77 -12.07
CA LEU A 112 -27.37 12.29 -10.71
C LEU A 112 -27.87 13.32 -9.69
N ALA A 113 -27.56 14.61 -9.89
CA ALA A 113 -28.06 15.69 -9.04
C ALA A 113 -29.61 15.80 -9.08
N ALA A 114 -30.25 15.44 -10.19
CA ALA A 114 -31.71 15.33 -10.30
C ALA A 114 -32.30 14.03 -9.71
N GLY A 115 -31.52 13.22 -8.98
CA GLY A 115 -31.97 11.99 -8.31
C GLY A 115 -32.01 10.76 -9.23
N ARG A 116 -31.33 10.79 -10.38
CA ARG A 116 -31.17 9.58 -11.19
C ARG A 116 -30.22 8.61 -10.48
N ALA A 117 -30.65 7.37 -10.32
CA ALA A 117 -29.82 6.34 -9.68
C ALA A 117 -28.47 6.15 -10.38
N THR A 118 -27.40 6.08 -9.58
CA THR A 118 -26.01 5.77 -9.95
C THR A 118 -25.91 4.46 -10.74
N ALA A 119 -26.74 3.46 -10.40
CA ALA A 119 -26.84 2.21 -11.15
C ALA A 119 -27.22 2.41 -12.64
N THR A 120 -27.93 3.50 -12.97
CA THR A 120 -28.25 3.84 -14.36
C THR A 120 -26.99 4.25 -15.11
N LEU A 121 -26.23 5.20 -14.55
CA LEU A 121 -24.95 5.66 -15.09
C LEU A 121 -23.98 4.47 -15.24
N ALA A 122 -23.78 3.71 -14.17
CA ALA A 122 -22.88 2.57 -14.17
C ALA A 122 -23.25 1.55 -15.25
N SER A 123 -24.53 1.18 -15.36
CA SER A 123 -24.97 0.22 -16.39
C SER A 123 -24.71 0.71 -17.82
N GLN A 124 -24.81 2.02 -18.08
CA GLN A 124 -24.53 2.59 -19.39
C GLN A 124 -23.04 2.64 -19.69
N LEU A 125 -22.19 2.93 -18.71
CA LEU A 125 -20.74 2.92 -18.89
C LEU A 125 -20.19 1.50 -19.08
N TYR A 126 -20.48 0.59 -18.15
CA TYR A 126 -20.02 -0.81 -18.22
C TYR A 126 -20.65 -1.57 -19.41
N GLY A 127 -21.86 -1.23 -19.82
CA GLY A 127 -22.56 -1.81 -20.98
C GLY A 127 -22.29 -1.13 -22.33
N SER A 128 -21.47 -0.07 -22.35
CA SER A 128 -21.27 0.78 -23.54
C SER A 128 -20.58 0.04 -24.70
N ALA A 129 -20.69 0.62 -25.90
CA ALA A 129 -19.93 0.16 -27.05
C ALA A 129 -18.41 0.29 -26.85
N GLU A 130 -17.97 1.34 -26.13
CA GLU A 130 -16.57 1.52 -25.78
C GLU A 130 -16.07 0.41 -24.84
N ALA A 131 -16.83 0.11 -23.77
CA ALA A 131 -16.49 -0.99 -22.85
C ALA A 131 -16.41 -2.34 -23.57
N PHE A 132 -17.33 -2.59 -24.51
CA PHE A 132 -17.30 -3.80 -25.35
C PHE A 132 -16.08 -3.86 -26.27
N SER A 133 -15.75 -2.74 -26.91
CA SER A 133 -14.56 -2.63 -27.77
C SER A 133 -13.27 -2.89 -26.97
N LYS A 134 -13.13 -2.25 -25.80
CA LYS A 134 -12.00 -2.48 -24.87
C LYS A 134 -11.92 -3.91 -24.35
N ALA A 135 -13.03 -4.64 -24.35
CA ALA A 135 -13.06 -6.05 -23.98
C ALA A 135 -12.78 -7.01 -25.14
N GLY A 136 -12.44 -6.52 -26.34
CA GLY A 136 -12.12 -7.35 -27.50
C GLY A 136 -13.27 -7.55 -28.49
N SER A 137 -14.38 -6.82 -28.34
CA SER A 137 -15.54 -6.87 -29.25
C SER A 137 -16.20 -8.24 -29.43
N ASP A 138 -16.06 -9.13 -28.45
CA ASP A 138 -16.69 -10.45 -28.43
C ASP A 138 -17.61 -10.57 -27.19
N PRO A 139 -18.82 -11.16 -27.32
CA PRO A 139 -19.74 -11.32 -26.19
C PRO A 139 -19.12 -12.02 -24.99
N ALA A 140 -18.32 -13.07 -25.20
CA ALA A 140 -17.81 -13.88 -24.12
C ALA A 140 -16.64 -13.15 -23.42
N THR A 141 -15.70 -12.55 -24.17
CA THR A 141 -14.64 -11.73 -23.57
C THR A 141 -15.19 -10.49 -22.86
N PHE A 142 -16.29 -9.91 -23.35
CA PHE A 142 -17.00 -8.83 -22.68
C PHE A 142 -17.63 -9.26 -21.34
N VAL A 143 -18.22 -10.46 -21.29
CA VAL A 143 -18.76 -11.01 -20.03
C VAL A 143 -17.63 -11.14 -19.00
N ASP A 144 -16.50 -11.74 -19.37
CA ASP A 144 -15.35 -11.84 -18.44
C ASP A 144 -14.85 -10.49 -17.96
N ALA A 145 -14.69 -9.53 -18.87
CA ALA A 145 -14.19 -8.20 -18.53
C ALA A 145 -15.13 -7.50 -17.55
N THR A 146 -16.44 -7.61 -17.77
CA THR A 146 -17.46 -7.02 -16.90
C THR A 146 -17.50 -7.71 -15.53
N TYR A 147 -17.38 -9.04 -15.46
CA TYR A 147 -17.27 -9.78 -14.19
C TYR A 147 -16.03 -9.34 -13.39
N ARG A 148 -14.86 -9.24 -14.02
CA ARG A 148 -13.64 -8.78 -13.34
C ARG A 148 -13.78 -7.35 -12.83
N LYS A 149 -14.40 -6.45 -13.59
CA LYS A 149 -14.55 -5.03 -13.19
C LYS A 149 -15.61 -4.81 -12.10
N LEU A 150 -16.72 -5.54 -12.12
CA LEU A 150 -17.82 -5.31 -11.17
C LEU A 150 -17.78 -6.21 -9.94
N LEU A 151 -17.21 -7.41 -10.08
CA LEU A 151 -17.17 -8.43 -9.03
C LEU A 151 -15.73 -8.79 -8.60
N GLY A 152 -14.72 -8.27 -9.31
CA GLY A 152 -13.32 -8.54 -8.99
C GLY A 152 -12.86 -9.97 -9.30
N ARG A 153 -13.70 -10.83 -9.92
CA ARG A 153 -13.42 -12.26 -10.17
C ARG A 153 -13.69 -12.66 -11.62
N PRO A 154 -13.12 -13.79 -12.12
CA PRO A 154 -13.53 -14.35 -13.41
C PRO A 154 -15.00 -14.79 -13.40
N SER A 155 -15.60 -14.79 -14.59
CA SER A 155 -16.92 -15.40 -14.80
C SER A 155 -16.80 -16.93 -14.72
N ASP A 156 -17.84 -17.59 -14.22
CA ASP A 156 -17.92 -19.06 -14.27
C ASP A 156 -18.36 -19.52 -15.67
N PRO A 157 -18.02 -20.75 -16.11
CA PRO A 157 -18.31 -21.20 -17.46
C PRO A 157 -19.79 -21.16 -17.85
N ALA A 158 -20.70 -21.44 -16.91
CA ALA A 158 -22.13 -21.45 -17.16
C ALA A 158 -22.69 -20.02 -17.30
N GLY A 159 -22.32 -19.12 -16.39
CA GLY A 159 -22.66 -17.70 -16.44
C GLY A 159 -22.09 -17.02 -17.70
N ARG A 160 -20.85 -17.34 -18.07
CA ARG A 160 -20.24 -16.89 -19.33
C ARG A 160 -21.07 -17.27 -20.53
N ALA A 161 -21.41 -18.57 -20.65
CA ALA A 161 -22.18 -19.10 -21.78
C ALA A 161 -23.58 -18.47 -21.84
N TYR A 162 -24.26 -18.37 -20.70
CA TYR A 162 -25.60 -17.79 -20.60
C TYR A 162 -25.65 -16.35 -21.11
N TRP A 163 -24.78 -15.48 -20.58
CA TRP A 163 -24.80 -14.06 -20.95
C TRP A 163 -24.26 -13.81 -22.35
N ALA A 164 -23.22 -14.54 -22.76
CA ALA A 164 -22.66 -14.41 -24.11
C ALA A 164 -23.71 -14.78 -25.18
N ALA A 165 -24.47 -15.86 -24.97
CA ALA A 165 -25.53 -16.28 -25.88
C ALA A 165 -26.64 -15.23 -26.01
N ARG A 166 -27.07 -14.61 -24.89
CA ARG A 166 -28.09 -13.55 -24.91
C ARG A 166 -27.60 -12.29 -25.64
N ILE A 167 -26.37 -11.86 -25.37
CA ILE A 167 -25.77 -10.71 -26.06
C ILE A 167 -25.62 -11.00 -27.56
N ALA A 168 -25.19 -12.20 -27.94
CA ALA A 168 -25.13 -12.62 -29.34
C ALA A 168 -26.52 -12.66 -30.02
N ALA A 169 -27.58 -12.95 -29.26
CA ALA A 169 -28.97 -12.91 -29.70
C ALA A 169 -29.58 -11.49 -29.72
N GLY A 170 -28.81 -10.44 -29.41
CA GLY A 170 -29.24 -9.04 -29.48
C GLY A 170 -29.69 -8.42 -28.15
N GLU A 171 -29.54 -9.12 -27.02
CA GLU A 171 -29.78 -8.52 -25.70
C GLU A 171 -28.82 -7.35 -25.46
N SER A 172 -29.35 -6.24 -24.92
CA SER A 172 -28.49 -5.10 -24.57
C SER A 172 -27.47 -5.48 -23.50
N ARG A 173 -26.20 -5.16 -23.73
CA ARG A 173 -25.10 -5.30 -22.77
C ARG A 173 -25.35 -4.55 -21.46
N THR A 174 -26.17 -3.50 -21.49
CA THR A 174 -26.57 -2.76 -20.28
C THR A 174 -27.40 -3.62 -19.33
N VAL A 175 -28.09 -4.67 -19.82
CA VAL A 175 -28.82 -5.63 -18.99
C VAL A 175 -27.86 -6.43 -18.12
N LEU A 176 -26.81 -7.01 -18.71
CA LEU A 176 -25.74 -7.70 -17.97
C LEU A 176 -25.06 -6.74 -16.98
N ALA A 177 -24.65 -5.57 -17.45
CA ALA A 177 -23.95 -4.60 -16.61
C ALA A 177 -24.80 -4.19 -15.41
N ARG A 178 -26.11 -3.92 -15.63
CA ARG A 178 -27.05 -3.59 -14.55
C ARG A 178 -27.27 -4.75 -13.60
N SER A 179 -27.44 -5.98 -14.10
CA SER A 179 -27.66 -7.14 -13.24
C SER A 179 -26.46 -7.44 -12.36
N LEU A 180 -25.25 -7.27 -12.87
CA LEU A 180 -24.02 -7.44 -12.09
C LEU A 180 -23.82 -6.29 -11.11
N TYR A 181 -24.07 -5.04 -11.53
CA TYR A 181 -23.94 -3.87 -10.66
C TYR A 181 -24.89 -3.96 -9.46
N LEU A 182 -26.15 -4.35 -9.67
CA LEU A 182 -27.14 -4.46 -8.58
C LEU A 182 -27.05 -5.79 -7.83
N SER A 183 -26.11 -6.67 -8.17
CA SER A 183 -25.94 -7.93 -7.46
C SER A 183 -25.50 -7.70 -6.01
N SER A 184 -25.89 -8.60 -5.11
CA SER A 184 -25.45 -8.56 -3.71
C SER A 184 -23.91 -8.57 -3.59
N GLU A 185 -23.21 -9.24 -4.51
CA GLU A 185 -21.75 -9.28 -4.54
C GLU A 185 -21.16 -7.90 -4.87
N SER A 186 -21.62 -7.27 -5.95
CA SER A 186 -21.15 -5.92 -6.31
C SER A 186 -21.53 -4.86 -5.28
N ASN A 187 -22.73 -4.95 -4.70
CA ASN A 187 -23.16 -4.04 -3.65
C ASN A 187 -22.28 -4.15 -2.39
N GLY A 188 -21.93 -5.38 -1.97
CA GLY A 188 -21.01 -5.60 -0.86
C GLY A 188 -19.61 -5.04 -1.12
N LEU A 189 -19.14 -5.15 -2.36
CA LEU A 189 -17.87 -4.59 -2.83
C LEU A 189 -17.87 -3.05 -2.84
N ARG A 190 -18.93 -2.42 -3.37
CA ARG A 190 -19.06 -0.95 -3.33
C ARG A 190 -19.19 -0.42 -1.90
N THR A 191 -19.82 -1.18 -1.00
CA THR A 191 -19.85 -0.84 0.44
C THR A 191 -18.45 -0.72 1.02
N VAL A 192 -17.53 -1.64 0.66
CA VAL A 192 -16.13 -1.55 1.11
C VAL A 192 -15.48 -0.26 0.62
N LEU A 193 -15.72 0.15 -0.63
CA LEU A 193 -15.17 1.38 -1.18
C LEU A 193 -15.65 2.62 -0.41
N VAL A 194 -16.96 2.73 -0.16
CA VAL A 194 -17.52 3.84 0.63
C VAL A 194 -16.92 3.89 2.04
N TYR A 195 -16.74 2.74 2.68
CA TYR A 195 -16.12 2.66 4.00
C TYR A 195 -14.65 3.08 3.99
N LEU A 196 -13.87 2.66 2.97
CA LEU A 196 -12.48 3.08 2.82
C LEU A 196 -12.37 4.59 2.54
N ASP A 197 -13.28 5.14 1.74
CA ASP A 197 -13.27 6.54 1.35
C ASP A 197 -13.73 7.46 2.49
N LEU A 198 -14.78 7.09 3.24
CA LEU A 198 -15.36 7.95 4.27
C LEU A 198 -14.90 7.61 5.69
N LEU A 199 -14.73 6.34 6.02
CA LEU A 199 -14.36 5.89 7.38
C LEU A 199 -12.90 5.48 7.51
N ARG A 200 -12.15 5.43 6.40
CA ARG A 200 -10.73 5.02 6.35
C ARG A 200 -10.47 3.60 6.87
N ARG A 201 -11.49 2.73 6.83
CA ARG A 201 -11.39 1.30 7.20
C ARG A 201 -12.21 0.42 6.24
N PRO A 202 -11.94 -0.89 6.15
CA PRO A 202 -12.85 -1.82 5.49
C PRO A 202 -14.25 -1.85 6.12
N ALA A 203 -15.24 -2.19 5.28
CA ALA A 203 -16.48 -2.78 5.76
C ALA A 203 -16.25 -4.22 6.26
N LEU A 204 -16.74 -4.52 7.46
CA LEU A 204 -16.72 -5.83 8.10
C LEU A 204 -17.54 -6.86 7.31
N VAL A 205 -17.23 -8.16 7.46
CA VAL A 205 -18.03 -9.25 6.81
C VAL A 205 -19.52 -9.13 7.13
N ALA A 206 -19.87 -8.69 8.34
CA ALA A 206 -21.27 -8.53 8.76
C ALA A 206 -21.96 -7.28 8.15
N GLU A 207 -21.20 -6.23 7.85
CA GLU A 207 -21.75 -4.98 7.29
C GLU A 207 -22.03 -5.12 5.78
N ARG A 208 -21.22 -5.90 5.06
CA ARG A 208 -21.37 -6.13 3.62
C ARG A 208 -22.74 -6.70 3.22
N PRO A 209 -23.26 -7.81 3.80
CA PRO A 209 -24.56 -8.35 3.42
C PRO A 209 -25.72 -7.44 3.80
N TYR A 210 -25.61 -6.70 4.92
CA TYR A 210 -26.61 -5.73 5.34
C TYR A 210 -26.78 -4.61 4.31
N TRP A 211 -25.66 -4.00 3.88
CA TRP A 211 -25.69 -2.96 2.85
C TRP A 211 -25.99 -3.53 1.47
N ALA A 212 -25.52 -4.74 1.17
CA ALA A 212 -25.76 -5.38 -0.11
C ALA A 212 -27.26 -5.57 -0.41
N ASP A 213 -28.05 -5.96 0.59
CA ASP A 213 -29.50 -6.08 0.49
C ASP A 213 -30.17 -4.70 0.34
N ARG A 214 -29.75 -3.70 1.12
CA ARG A 214 -30.31 -2.34 1.01
C ARG A 214 -30.04 -1.66 -0.33
N LEU A 215 -28.83 -1.82 -0.88
CA LEU A 215 -28.44 -1.27 -2.19
C LEU A 215 -29.19 -1.91 -3.37
N THR A 216 -30.00 -2.96 -3.15
CA THR A 216 -30.97 -3.40 -4.17
C THR A 216 -32.19 -2.48 -4.26
N ARG A 217 -32.42 -1.65 -3.24
CA ARG A 217 -33.60 -0.78 -3.05
C ARG A 217 -33.27 0.70 -2.89
N THR A 218 -32.00 1.05 -2.64
CA THR A 218 -31.50 2.42 -2.45
C THR A 218 -30.32 2.70 -3.40
N ASP A 219 -29.87 3.95 -3.48
CA ASP A 219 -28.73 4.32 -4.34
C ASP A 219 -27.38 4.37 -3.58
N ASP A 220 -26.27 4.35 -4.31
CA ASP A 220 -24.93 4.49 -3.74
C ASP A 220 -24.74 5.86 -3.07
N LEU A 221 -25.37 6.93 -3.59
CA LEU A 221 -25.34 8.26 -2.97
C LEU A 221 -26.01 8.27 -1.58
N ASP A 222 -27.09 7.50 -1.41
CA ASP A 222 -27.75 7.35 -0.11
C ASP A 222 -26.87 6.62 0.89
N LEU A 223 -26.15 5.58 0.44
CA LEU A 223 -25.19 4.87 1.27
C LEU A 223 -24.08 5.81 1.75
N GLU A 224 -23.51 6.61 0.86
CA GLU A 224 -22.49 7.60 1.22
C GLU A 224 -23.00 8.60 2.25
N ALA A 225 -24.23 9.12 2.06
CA ALA A 225 -24.83 10.04 3.00
C ALA A 225 -25.10 9.41 4.39
N LEU A 226 -25.55 8.14 4.41
CA LEU A 226 -25.78 7.40 5.65
C LEU A 226 -24.48 7.11 6.40
N VAL A 227 -23.41 6.75 5.68
CA VAL A 227 -22.09 6.51 6.26
C VAL A 227 -21.47 7.81 6.77
N ALA A 228 -21.50 8.89 5.98
CA ALA A 228 -21.01 10.21 6.38
C ALA A 228 -21.80 10.79 7.57
N GLY A 229 -23.13 10.62 7.60
CA GLY A 229 -23.95 11.10 8.71
C GLY A 229 -23.82 10.30 10.01
N SER A 230 -23.12 9.16 9.98
CA SER A 230 -23.01 8.23 11.11
C SER A 230 -22.25 8.82 12.32
N SER A 231 -22.50 8.26 13.49
CA SER A 231 -21.72 8.58 14.69
C SER A 231 -20.25 8.17 14.57
N GLU A 232 -19.96 7.14 13.78
CA GLU A 232 -18.60 6.68 13.53
C GLU A 232 -17.82 7.71 12.70
N TYR A 233 -18.44 8.25 11.64
CA TYR A 233 -17.84 9.31 10.85
C TYR A 233 -17.58 10.57 11.70
N LEU A 234 -18.51 10.94 12.59
CA LEU A 234 -18.27 12.05 13.53
C LEU A 234 -17.09 11.75 14.48
N SER A 235 -16.96 10.53 14.99
CA SER A 235 -15.80 10.15 15.81
C SER A 235 -14.49 10.31 15.05
N ARG A 236 -14.46 9.95 13.77
CA ARG A 236 -13.32 10.18 12.88
C ARG A 236 -13.05 11.67 12.67
N ALA A 237 -14.09 12.45 12.39
CA ALA A 237 -13.99 13.90 12.16
C ALA A 237 -13.54 14.66 13.42
N ARG A 238 -13.86 14.15 14.62
CA ARG A 238 -13.42 14.73 15.89
C ARG A 238 -11.92 14.73 16.05
N ASP A 239 -11.24 13.81 15.39
CA ASP A 239 -9.81 13.63 15.51
C ASP A 239 -9.17 13.52 14.12
N PRO A 240 -9.09 14.64 13.36
CA PRO A 240 -8.55 14.65 12.00
C PRO A 240 -7.01 14.56 11.99
N GLY A 241 -6.37 14.82 13.14
CA GLY A 241 -4.92 14.75 13.36
C GLY A 241 -4.46 13.47 14.06
N SER A 242 -5.35 12.77 14.77
CA SER A 242 -5.29 11.32 14.74
C SER A 242 -5.46 10.94 13.29
N LEU A 243 -4.41 10.37 12.73
CA LEU A 243 -4.63 9.42 11.67
C LEU A 243 -5.70 8.46 12.23
N SER A 244 -6.96 8.65 11.83
CA SER A 244 -7.77 7.51 11.47
C SER A 244 -7.04 6.93 10.27
N ARG A 245 -5.97 6.20 10.61
CA ARG A 245 -5.05 5.45 9.77
C ARG A 245 -5.91 4.84 8.64
N VAL A 246 -5.31 4.45 7.52
CA VAL A 246 -5.73 3.14 6.97
C VAL A 246 -5.29 2.10 8.00
N ALA A 247 -5.88 2.14 9.19
CA ALA A 247 -6.02 0.96 9.96
C ALA A 247 -7.17 0.31 9.23
N LEU A 248 -6.91 -0.89 8.75
CA LEU A 248 -7.80 -1.95 9.11
C LEU A 248 -8.06 -1.87 10.65
N THR A 249 -8.90 -0.93 11.14
CA THR A 249 -9.31 -0.72 12.54
C THR A 249 -10.60 -1.46 12.87
N ALA A 250 -11.07 -2.30 11.96
CA ALA A 250 -11.60 -3.54 12.48
C ALA A 250 -10.40 -4.26 13.09
N ARG A 251 -10.45 -4.62 14.38
CA ARG A 251 -9.32 -5.28 15.07
C ARG A 251 -8.99 -6.60 14.37
N PHE A 252 -8.20 -6.57 13.29
CA PHE A 252 -7.70 -7.76 12.63
C PHE A 252 -6.42 -8.14 13.35
N ASP A 253 -6.61 -8.86 14.46
CA ASP A 253 -5.53 -9.40 15.27
C ASP A 253 -4.49 -10.05 14.35
N GLY A 254 -3.21 -9.71 14.55
CA GLY A 254 -2.10 -10.32 13.81
C GLY A 254 -1.93 -9.88 12.34
N SER A 255 -2.34 -8.67 11.95
CA SER A 255 -2.03 -8.13 10.62
C SER A 255 -0.71 -7.33 10.59
N GLY A 256 0.10 -7.47 9.52
CA GLY A 256 1.43 -6.85 9.37
C GLY A 256 2.00 -6.90 7.94
N ALA A 257 3.20 -6.34 7.71
CA ALA A 257 3.93 -6.34 6.43
C ALA A 257 3.11 -5.94 5.18
N PRO A 258 2.55 -4.71 5.10
CA PRO A 258 1.81 -4.29 3.93
C PRO A 258 2.74 -3.84 2.79
N THR A 259 2.35 -4.16 1.55
CA THR A 259 2.99 -3.69 0.31
C THR A 259 1.92 -3.20 -0.67
N ILE A 260 2.27 -2.27 -1.56
CA ILE A 260 1.34 -1.63 -2.49
C ILE A 260 1.85 -1.60 -3.94
N SER A 261 0.96 -1.83 -4.91
CA SER A 261 1.30 -1.68 -6.33
C SER A 261 1.60 -0.22 -6.68
N GLY A 262 2.36 0.00 -7.76
CA GLY A 262 2.80 1.33 -8.17
C GLY A 262 1.65 2.29 -8.53
N ASP A 263 0.53 1.76 -9.00
CA ASP A 263 -0.72 2.49 -9.27
C ASP A 263 -1.62 2.64 -8.03
N GLY A 264 -1.20 2.10 -6.88
CA GLY A 264 -1.96 2.11 -5.64
C GLY A 264 -3.20 1.22 -5.65
N ARG A 265 -3.43 0.39 -6.68
CA ARG A 265 -4.64 -0.41 -6.81
C ARG A 265 -4.65 -1.62 -5.88
N TYR A 266 -3.56 -2.36 -5.81
CA TYR A 266 -3.46 -3.58 -5.03
C TYR A 266 -2.66 -3.31 -3.76
N VAL A 267 -3.17 -3.76 -2.63
CA VAL A 267 -2.42 -3.81 -1.36
C VAL A 267 -2.34 -5.27 -0.95
N ALA A 268 -1.13 -5.80 -0.72
CA ALA A 268 -0.96 -7.10 -0.08
C ALA A 268 -0.53 -6.92 1.37
N PHE A 269 -0.95 -7.82 2.25
CA PHE A 269 -0.66 -7.76 3.67
C PHE A 269 -0.87 -9.12 4.31
N THR A 270 -0.28 -9.36 5.48
CA THR A 270 -0.54 -10.56 6.28
C THR A 270 -1.69 -10.32 7.26
N SER A 271 -2.46 -11.35 7.60
CA SER A 271 -3.48 -11.28 8.66
C SER A 271 -3.84 -12.65 9.21
N ARG A 272 -4.28 -12.71 10.48
CA ARG A 272 -4.90 -13.91 11.09
C ARG A 272 -6.42 -13.82 11.19
N ASP A 273 -7.00 -12.68 10.84
CA ASP A 273 -8.40 -12.39 11.12
C ASP A 273 -9.33 -12.94 10.02
N GLY A 274 -10.20 -13.86 10.45
CA GLY A 274 -11.19 -14.52 9.64
C GLY A 274 -12.41 -13.67 9.27
N ARG A 275 -12.42 -12.39 9.63
CA ARG A 275 -13.41 -11.38 9.22
C ARG A 275 -12.98 -10.60 7.98
N LEU A 276 -11.88 -10.96 7.32
CA LEU A 276 -11.56 -10.41 6.00
C LEU A 276 -12.31 -11.14 4.87
N VAL A 277 -12.54 -12.43 5.06
CA VAL A 277 -13.20 -13.33 4.13
C VAL A 277 -14.06 -14.35 4.88
N PRO A 278 -15.15 -14.88 4.31
CA PRO A 278 -15.92 -15.95 4.96
C PRO A 278 -15.04 -17.16 5.31
N GLY A 279 -15.11 -17.65 6.54
CA GLY A 279 -14.32 -18.80 7.00
C GLY A 279 -13.94 -18.83 8.48
N GLY A 280 -14.09 -17.72 9.22
CA GLY A 280 -13.76 -17.63 10.65
C GLY A 280 -12.25 -17.53 10.91
N ASP A 281 -11.89 -17.15 12.15
CA ASP A 281 -10.49 -16.95 12.56
C ASP A 281 -9.70 -18.24 12.46
N ARG A 282 -8.42 -18.12 12.10
CA ARG A 282 -7.54 -19.26 11.88
C ARG A 282 -6.30 -19.19 12.75
N PRO A 283 -5.71 -20.35 13.10
CA PRO A 283 -4.52 -20.39 13.94
C PRO A 283 -3.26 -19.88 13.23
N HIS A 284 -3.28 -19.73 11.90
CA HIS A 284 -2.13 -19.36 11.08
C HIS A 284 -2.29 -17.99 10.41
N THR A 285 -1.16 -17.30 10.22
CA THR A 285 -1.10 -16.07 9.42
C THR A 285 -1.23 -16.40 7.94
N ASP A 286 -2.18 -15.76 7.26
CA ASP A 286 -2.38 -15.86 5.82
C ASP A 286 -2.01 -14.54 5.12
N VAL A 287 -1.61 -14.61 3.85
CA VAL A 287 -1.43 -13.44 2.98
C VAL A 287 -2.78 -13.09 2.33
N PHE A 288 -3.10 -11.80 2.33
CA PHE A 288 -4.30 -11.22 1.75
C PHE A 288 -3.96 -10.16 0.73
N THR A 289 -4.88 -9.95 -0.21
CA THR A 289 -4.86 -8.81 -1.13
C THR A 289 -6.14 -8.00 -1.01
N LEU A 290 -6.03 -6.68 -1.17
CA LEU A 290 -7.11 -5.73 -1.35
C LEU A 290 -7.00 -5.08 -2.72
N ASP A 291 -7.97 -5.33 -3.60
CA ASP A 291 -8.17 -4.55 -4.82
C ASP A 291 -8.97 -3.29 -4.48
N ARG A 292 -8.30 -2.14 -4.39
CA ARG A 292 -8.87 -0.83 -4.07
C ARG A 292 -9.75 -0.26 -5.17
N GLN A 293 -9.70 -0.81 -6.39
CA GLN A 293 -10.60 -0.38 -7.46
C GLN A 293 -12.03 -0.88 -7.23
N VAL A 294 -12.15 -2.11 -6.70
CA VAL A 294 -13.44 -2.79 -6.50
C VAL A 294 -13.75 -3.07 -5.03
N GLY A 295 -12.85 -2.76 -4.10
CA GLY A 295 -13.05 -3.01 -2.66
C GLY A 295 -13.05 -4.50 -2.31
N ARG A 296 -12.33 -5.33 -3.07
CA ARG A 296 -12.34 -6.79 -2.88
C ARG A 296 -11.16 -7.23 -2.03
N TYR A 297 -11.47 -7.95 -0.94
CA TYR A 297 -10.50 -8.74 -0.19
C TYR A 297 -10.43 -10.15 -0.75
N ALA A 298 -9.22 -10.68 -0.90
CA ALA A 298 -8.99 -12.07 -1.24
C ALA A 298 -7.88 -12.65 -0.36
N ALA A 299 -8.17 -13.77 0.29
CA ALA A 299 -7.13 -14.62 0.85
C ALA A 299 -6.33 -15.22 -0.31
N VAL A 300 -5.03 -14.94 -0.33
CA VAL A 300 -4.08 -15.52 -1.27
C VAL A 300 -3.67 -16.90 -0.79
N THR A 301 -3.35 -17.01 0.49
CA THR A 301 -3.05 -18.28 1.15
C THR A 301 -4.20 -18.73 2.03
N ARG A 302 -4.26 -20.04 2.24
CA ARG A 302 -5.10 -20.71 3.24
C ARG A 302 -4.31 -21.88 3.79
N GLY A 303 -3.15 -21.55 4.32
CA GLY A 303 -2.13 -22.54 4.72
C GLY A 303 -2.52 -23.32 5.97
N ASP A 304 -1.94 -24.51 6.13
CA ASP A 304 -1.85 -25.23 7.41
C ASP A 304 -0.63 -24.80 8.24
N ALA A 305 0.08 -23.75 7.80
CA ALA A 305 1.14 -23.05 8.51
C ALA A 305 1.18 -21.57 8.09
N ASP A 306 2.03 -20.78 8.75
CA ASP A 306 2.13 -19.34 8.52
C ASP A 306 2.68 -19.01 7.11
N SER A 307 2.10 -17.98 6.49
CA SER A 307 2.55 -17.34 5.26
C SER A 307 2.88 -15.88 5.55
N VAL A 308 4.09 -15.44 5.21
CA VAL A 308 4.67 -14.16 5.65
C VAL A 308 5.46 -13.47 4.53
N ALA A 309 5.96 -12.26 4.82
CA ALA A 309 6.78 -11.44 3.94
C ALA A 309 6.21 -11.28 2.51
N PRO A 310 4.98 -10.77 2.34
CA PRO A 310 4.44 -10.49 1.02
C PRO A 310 5.17 -9.31 0.36
N ASP A 311 5.56 -9.45 -0.90
CA ASP A 311 6.07 -8.34 -1.73
C ASP A 311 5.34 -8.29 -3.07
N LEU A 312 4.93 -7.10 -3.50
CA LEU A 312 4.02 -6.88 -4.62
C LEU A 312 4.74 -6.11 -5.74
N SER A 313 4.68 -6.63 -6.96
CA SER A 313 5.27 -5.94 -8.11
C SER A 313 4.59 -4.60 -8.37
N ALA A 314 5.37 -3.60 -8.80
CA ALA A 314 4.87 -2.25 -9.08
C ALA A 314 3.78 -2.22 -10.17
N ASP A 315 3.84 -3.11 -11.16
CA ASP A 315 2.78 -3.29 -12.17
C ASP A 315 1.52 -3.97 -11.61
N GLY A 316 1.56 -4.38 -10.35
CA GLY A 316 0.49 -5.04 -9.62
C GLY A 316 0.13 -6.39 -10.20
N SER A 317 1.01 -7.07 -10.95
CA SER A 317 0.72 -8.34 -11.64
C SER A 317 1.14 -9.58 -10.85
N THR A 318 2.17 -9.48 -10.00
CA THR A 318 2.77 -10.58 -9.27
C THR A 318 2.89 -10.23 -7.79
N LEU A 319 2.41 -11.12 -6.93
CA LEU A 319 2.69 -11.11 -5.50
C LEU A 319 3.58 -12.31 -5.18
N VAL A 320 4.67 -12.08 -4.44
CA VAL A 320 5.52 -13.11 -3.86
C VAL A 320 5.38 -13.15 -2.35
N PHE A 321 5.59 -14.30 -1.74
CA PHE A 321 5.55 -14.48 -0.28
C PHE A 321 6.28 -15.76 0.11
N SER A 322 6.65 -15.91 1.38
CA SER A 322 7.18 -17.16 1.93
C SER A 322 6.11 -17.90 2.72
N SER A 323 6.15 -19.23 2.72
CA SER A 323 5.22 -20.05 3.50
C SER A 323 5.82 -21.40 3.84
N ALA A 324 5.55 -21.90 5.05
CA ALA A 324 5.87 -23.26 5.48
C ALA A 324 4.69 -24.24 5.33
N ALA A 325 3.60 -23.79 4.67
CA ALA A 325 2.37 -24.56 4.57
C ALA A 325 2.46 -25.65 3.49
N THR A 326 2.28 -26.90 3.91
CA THR A 326 2.41 -28.07 3.03
C THR A 326 1.24 -28.25 2.05
N ASN A 327 0.16 -27.50 2.27
CA ASN A 327 -1.09 -27.63 1.54
C ASN A 327 -1.36 -26.52 0.51
N LEU A 328 -0.45 -25.55 0.32
CA LEU A 328 -0.61 -24.49 -0.68
C LEU A 328 -0.39 -24.98 -2.11
N VAL A 329 0.52 -25.95 -2.28
CA VAL A 329 0.76 -26.68 -3.52
C VAL A 329 0.88 -28.16 -3.17
N ALA A 330 0.25 -29.04 -3.95
CA ALA A 330 0.37 -30.47 -3.72
C ALA A 330 1.84 -30.91 -3.77
N LEU A 331 2.28 -31.68 -2.76
CA LEU A 331 3.62 -32.27 -2.63
C LEU A 331 4.74 -31.35 -2.09
N ASP A 332 4.41 -30.38 -1.24
CA ASP A 332 5.45 -29.82 -0.38
C ASP A 332 5.76 -30.80 0.77
N THR A 333 6.92 -31.47 0.70
CA THR A 333 7.26 -32.63 1.52
C THR A 333 8.49 -32.43 2.41
N ASN A 334 9.16 -31.27 2.35
CA ASN A 334 10.40 -31.04 3.10
C ASN A 334 10.15 -30.42 4.49
N GLY A 335 8.95 -29.89 4.75
CA GLY A 335 8.59 -29.23 6.01
C GLY A 335 9.35 -27.92 6.25
N ARG A 336 9.82 -27.28 5.18
CA ARG A 336 10.62 -26.04 5.19
C ARG A 336 9.80 -24.90 4.59
N ALA A 337 10.19 -23.66 4.89
CA ALA A 337 9.59 -22.50 4.24
C ALA A 337 10.05 -22.44 2.77
N ASP A 338 9.11 -22.24 1.86
CA ASP A 338 9.37 -22.05 0.43
C ASP A 338 8.89 -20.66 -0.02
N VAL A 339 9.48 -20.14 -1.10
CA VAL A 339 9.00 -18.91 -1.77
C VAL A 339 7.96 -19.26 -2.83
N PHE A 340 6.84 -18.55 -2.79
CA PHE A 340 5.72 -18.71 -3.71
C PHE A 340 5.48 -17.42 -4.50
N ALA A 341 4.90 -17.56 -5.69
CA ALA A 341 4.44 -16.47 -6.53
C ALA A 341 3.00 -16.71 -6.97
N VAL A 342 2.19 -15.66 -6.99
CA VAL A 342 0.78 -15.70 -7.41
C VAL A 342 0.45 -14.52 -8.32
N PRO A 343 -0.36 -14.72 -9.38
CA PRO A 343 -0.96 -13.61 -10.12
C PRO A 343 -2.02 -12.90 -9.25
N THR A 344 -1.91 -11.58 -9.13
CA THR A 344 -2.82 -10.72 -8.35
C THR A 344 -4.24 -10.68 -8.92
N ALA A 345 -4.40 -10.87 -10.23
CA ALA A 345 -5.69 -10.94 -10.91
C ALA A 345 -6.50 -12.22 -10.55
N GLY A 346 -5.96 -13.07 -9.67
CA GLY A 346 -6.47 -14.39 -9.33
C GLY A 346 -5.78 -15.48 -10.15
N GLY A 347 -5.45 -16.58 -9.48
CA GLY A 347 -4.73 -17.70 -10.06
C GLY A 347 -4.32 -18.72 -9.01
N ALA A 348 -3.69 -19.81 -9.43
CA ALA A 348 -3.10 -20.78 -8.50
C ALA A 348 -1.82 -20.20 -7.89
N VAL A 349 -1.64 -20.42 -6.58
CA VAL A 349 -0.35 -20.26 -5.91
C VAL A 349 0.65 -21.22 -6.56
N ARG A 350 1.85 -20.72 -6.89
CA ARG A 350 2.91 -21.54 -7.49
C ARG A 350 4.16 -21.40 -6.64
N ARG A 351 4.75 -22.53 -6.26
CA ARG A 351 6.09 -22.54 -5.69
C ARG A 351 7.08 -22.01 -6.73
N LEU A 352 7.91 -21.05 -6.34
CA LEU A 352 8.89 -20.41 -7.22
C LEU A 352 10.08 -21.33 -7.47
N VAL A 353 10.64 -21.88 -6.40
CA VAL A 353 11.77 -22.83 -6.41
C VAL A 353 11.52 -23.96 -5.41
N ALA A 354 12.08 -25.14 -5.68
CA ALA A 354 12.01 -26.29 -4.77
C ALA A 354 13.43 -26.61 -4.30
N GLY A 355 13.74 -26.30 -3.05
CA GLY A 355 15.04 -26.59 -2.44
C GLY A 355 14.91 -27.51 -1.23
N ASN A 356 16.05 -28.04 -0.74
CA ASN A 356 16.11 -28.88 0.44
C ASN A 356 16.22 -28.12 1.77
N GLY A 357 16.27 -26.78 1.74
CA GLY A 357 16.36 -25.89 2.89
C GLY A 357 15.34 -24.76 2.83
N ASP A 358 15.28 -23.97 3.90
CA ASP A 358 14.37 -22.82 4.02
C ASP A 358 14.71 -21.74 3.00
N SER A 359 13.67 -21.19 2.36
CA SER A 359 13.71 -20.04 1.46
C SER A 359 12.74 -18.95 1.95
N THR A 360 13.26 -17.76 2.27
CA THR A 360 12.53 -16.69 2.97
C THR A 360 12.80 -15.31 2.36
N ASP A 361 12.10 -14.29 2.86
CA ASP A 361 12.30 -12.87 2.57
C ASP A 361 12.34 -12.55 1.06
N PRO A 362 11.29 -12.93 0.31
CA PRO A 362 11.27 -12.68 -1.12
C PRO A 362 11.03 -11.19 -1.42
N SER A 363 11.75 -10.67 -2.41
CA SER A 363 11.48 -9.38 -3.03
C SER A 363 11.33 -9.54 -4.55
N VAL A 364 10.41 -8.79 -5.16
CA VAL A 364 10.07 -8.89 -6.59
C VAL A 364 10.28 -7.57 -7.35
N SER A 365 10.79 -7.65 -8.58
CA SER A 365 10.93 -6.48 -9.46
C SER A 365 9.56 -5.90 -9.84
N GLY A 366 9.56 -4.64 -10.28
CA GLY A 366 8.36 -3.90 -10.64
C GLY A 366 7.54 -4.52 -11.76
N ASP A 367 8.17 -5.28 -12.65
CA ASP A 367 7.54 -6.03 -13.74
C ASP A 367 7.26 -7.52 -13.41
N GLY A 368 7.53 -7.93 -12.17
CA GLY A 368 7.32 -9.30 -11.71
C GLY A 368 8.34 -10.34 -12.21
N ARG A 369 9.37 -9.95 -12.97
CA ARG A 369 10.26 -10.91 -13.64
C ARG A 369 11.45 -11.37 -12.81
N VAL A 370 11.98 -10.54 -11.93
CA VAL A 370 13.12 -10.91 -11.07
C VAL A 370 12.60 -11.06 -9.65
N VAL A 371 12.98 -12.14 -8.99
CA VAL A 371 12.67 -12.38 -7.58
C VAL A 371 13.97 -12.68 -6.86
N ALA A 372 14.30 -11.91 -5.84
CA ALA A 372 15.40 -12.18 -4.93
C ALA A 372 14.86 -12.76 -3.63
N PHE A 373 15.57 -13.69 -3.00
CA PHE A 373 15.16 -14.31 -1.74
C PHE A 373 16.37 -14.89 -1.00
N THR A 374 16.24 -15.05 0.32
CA THR A 374 17.23 -15.75 1.14
C THR A 374 17.00 -17.25 1.05
N SER A 375 18.04 -18.08 0.93
CA SER A 375 17.89 -19.54 1.01
C SER A 375 19.07 -20.24 1.68
N THR A 376 18.76 -21.30 2.43
CA THR A 376 19.73 -22.26 3.02
C THR A 376 19.80 -23.57 2.24
N ALA A 377 19.10 -23.66 1.11
CA ALA A 377 19.07 -24.85 0.30
C ALA A 377 20.39 -25.07 -0.44
N SER A 378 20.96 -26.26 -0.28
CA SER A 378 22.25 -26.65 -0.88
C SER A 378 22.12 -27.19 -2.31
N ASP A 379 20.89 -27.27 -2.83
CA ASP A 379 20.56 -27.88 -4.12
C ASP A 379 19.88 -26.91 -5.10
N LEU A 380 19.74 -25.62 -4.77
CA LEU A 380 19.20 -24.61 -5.68
C LEU A 380 20.16 -24.23 -6.81
N VAL A 381 21.47 -24.21 -6.53
CA VAL A 381 22.53 -23.97 -7.51
C VAL A 381 23.73 -24.88 -7.24
N PRO A 382 24.51 -25.25 -8.28
CA PRO A 382 25.75 -25.99 -8.07
C PRO A 382 26.72 -25.25 -7.14
N GLY A 383 27.27 -25.96 -6.15
CA GLY A 383 28.22 -25.38 -5.19
C GLY A 383 27.58 -24.55 -4.07
N ALA A 384 26.25 -24.59 -3.91
CA ALA A 384 25.60 -24.11 -2.70
C ALA A 384 25.90 -25.03 -1.51
N ASP A 385 25.95 -24.43 -0.33
CA ASP A 385 26.05 -25.11 0.96
C ASP A 385 24.78 -24.83 1.79
N ALA A 386 24.77 -25.26 3.05
CA ALA A 386 23.61 -25.08 3.94
C ALA A 386 23.58 -23.72 4.66
N THR A 387 24.47 -22.79 4.29
CA THR A 387 24.51 -21.42 4.83
C THR A 387 23.47 -20.57 4.12
N ALA A 388 22.91 -19.58 4.83
CA ALA A 388 21.93 -18.67 4.24
C ALA A 388 22.60 -17.75 3.22
N HIS A 389 22.15 -17.79 1.96
CA HIS A 389 22.62 -16.90 0.91
C HIS A 389 21.46 -16.30 0.12
N VAL A 390 21.69 -15.11 -0.43
CA VAL A 390 20.76 -14.48 -1.35
C VAL A 390 20.79 -15.22 -2.69
N HIS A 391 19.62 -15.48 -3.23
CA HIS A 391 19.41 -16.05 -4.54
C HIS A 391 18.55 -15.12 -5.37
N VAL A 392 18.86 -15.00 -6.66
CA VAL A 392 18.13 -14.18 -7.63
C VAL A 392 17.61 -15.10 -8.73
N ALA A 393 16.29 -15.26 -8.79
CA ALA A 393 15.59 -16.05 -9.79
C ALA A 393 14.97 -15.14 -10.85
N THR A 394 15.18 -15.47 -12.12
CA THR A 394 14.51 -14.83 -13.25
C THR A 394 13.32 -15.69 -13.69
N ARG A 395 12.16 -15.07 -13.91
CA ARG A 395 10.92 -15.71 -14.33
C ARG A 395 10.66 -15.44 -15.81
N GLY A 396 10.30 -16.49 -16.54
CA GLY A 396 9.80 -16.39 -17.91
C GLY A 396 8.35 -15.89 -17.97
N ALA A 397 7.85 -15.60 -19.17
CA ALA A 397 6.48 -15.12 -19.38
C ALA A 397 5.38 -16.08 -18.87
N GLY A 398 5.68 -17.38 -18.72
CA GLY A 398 4.78 -18.37 -18.14
C GLY A 398 4.80 -18.44 -16.61
N GLY A 399 5.60 -17.61 -15.94
CA GLY A 399 5.73 -17.50 -14.49
C GLY A 399 6.70 -18.50 -13.84
N GLY A 400 7.26 -19.44 -14.59
CA GLY A 400 8.29 -20.37 -14.12
C GLY A 400 9.70 -19.77 -14.14
N VAL A 401 10.58 -20.26 -13.26
CA VAL A 401 11.98 -19.83 -13.17
C VAL A 401 12.77 -20.33 -14.37
N THR A 402 13.48 -19.42 -15.05
CA THR A 402 14.35 -19.70 -16.21
C THR A 402 15.83 -19.71 -15.85
N SER A 403 16.22 -19.02 -14.79
CA SER A 403 17.58 -19.00 -14.26
C SER A 403 17.55 -18.63 -12.78
N ILE A 404 18.52 -19.16 -12.03
CA ILE A 404 18.76 -18.82 -10.64
C ILE A 404 20.25 -18.61 -10.44
N GLN A 405 20.61 -17.54 -9.75
CA GLN A 405 21.98 -17.21 -9.39
C GLN A 405 22.08 -17.02 -7.89
N ARG A 406 23.17 -17.48 -7.27
CA ARG A 406 23.49 -17.23 -5.86
C ARG A 406 24.39 -16.01 -5.75
N VAL A 407 24.06 -15.09 -4.84
CA VAL A 407 24.95 -14.08 -4.31
C VAL A 407 25.43 -14.60 -2.95
N GLY A 408 26.62 -15.20 -2.92
CA GLY A 408 27.14 -15.84 -1.72
C GLY A 408 28.65 -15.76 -1.65
N GLY A 409 29.13 -15.60 -0.42
CA GLY A 409 30.56 -15.58 -0.07
C GLY A 409 30.85 -16.57 1.07
N ASP A 410 31.92 -16.32 1.81
CA ASP A 410 32.39 -17.11 2.95
C ASP A 410 31.53 -16.99 4.23
N GLY A 411 30.48 -16.16 4.19
CA GLY A 411 29.54 -15.94 5.27
C GLY A 411 28.10 -15.74 4.77
N PRO A 412 27.12 -15.72 5.70
CA PRO A 412 25.72 -15.60 5.32
C PRO A 412 25.38 -14.26 4.66
N SER A 413 24.40 -14.29 3.76
CA SER A 413 23.80 -13.13 3.09
C SER A 413 22.28 -13.25 3.13
N GLN A 414 21.57 -12.19 3.53
CA GLN A 414 20.12 -12.23 3.83
C GLN A 414 19.40 -10.94 3.41
N GLU A 415 18.07 -10.96 3.52
CA GLU A 415 17.17 -9.80 3.40
C GLU A 415 17.35 -9.00 2.10
N PRO A 416 17.24 -9.65 0.91
CA PRO A 416 17.42 -8.95 -0.34
C PRO A 416 16.23 -8.05 -0.67
N ARG A 417 16.50 -6.81 -1.07
CA ARG A 417 15.50 -5.87 -1.62
C ARG A 417 15.87 -5.50 -3.05
N LEU A 418 14.97 -5.76 -3.99
CA LEU A 418 15.17 -5.42 -5.40
C LEU A 418 14.82 -3.96 -5.68
N ALA A 419 15.58 -3.33 -6.56
CA ALA A 419 15.11 -2.14 -7.25
C ALA A 419 13.92 -2.51 -8.15
N ALA A 420 12.92 -1.64 -8.26
CA ALA A 420 11.75 -1.88 -9.10
C ALA A 420 12.12 -2.12 -10.58
N GLY A 421 13.21 -1.53 -11.07
CA GLY A 421 13.73 -1.81 -12.41
C GLY A 421 14.32 -3.22 -12.61
N GLY A 422 14.54 -3.99 -11.53
CA GLY A 422 15.11 -5.34 -11.56
C GLY A 422 16.60 -5.40 -11.91
N GLY A 423 17.27 -4.24 -12.06
CA GLY A 423 18.68 -4.14 -12.45
C GLY A 423 19.66 -4.04 -11.28
N ALA A 424 19.17 -4.01 -10.04
CA ALA A 424 20.01 -4.00 -8.85
C ALA A 424 19.26 -4.55 -7.64
N LEU A 425 20.01 -4.99 -6.64
CA LEU A 425 19.49 -5.28 -5.30
C LEU A 425 20.39 -4.70 -4.22
N VAL A 426 19.84 -4.61 -3.03
CA VAL A 426 20.59 -4.41 -1.79
C VAL A 426 20.30 -5.55 -0.82
N PHE A 427 21.27 -5.93 -0.01
CA PHE A 427 21.15 -7.03 0.95
C PHE A 427 22.15 -6.87 2.09
N THR A 428 22.02 -7.68 3.13
CA THR A 428 22.97 -7.71 4.25
C THR A 428 23.87 -8.94 4.15
N SER A 429 25.13 -8.84 4.57
CA SER A 429 26.02 -10.00 4.63
C SER A 429 27.16 -9.84 5.63
N SER A 430 27.52 -10.93 6.31
CA SER A 430 28.75 -11.01 7.12
C SER A 430 29.91 -11.66 6.38
N ALA A 431 29.76 -11.95 5.09
CA ALA A 431 30.84 -12.45 4.25
C ALA A 431 31.95 -11.40 4.08
N THR A 432 33.19 -11.84 4.09
CA THR A 432 34.39 -11.01 3.97
C THR A 432 34.97 -10.97 2.55
N ASP A 433 34.45 -11.80 1.65
CA ASP A 433 34.95 -12.00 0.28
C ASP A 433 33.97 -11.54 -0.82
N LEU A 434 32.81 -10.97 -0.45
CA LEU A 434 31.81 -10.51 -1.42
C LEU A 434 32.16 -9.18 -2.09
N ALA A 435 32.78 -8.25 -1.35
CA ALA A 435 33.14 -6.94 -1.87
C ALA A 435 34.37 -6.38 -1.14
N PRO A 436 35.25 -5.63 -1.81
CA PRO A 436 36.29 -4.86 -1.13
C PRO A 436 35.67 -3.91 -0.11
N GLY A 437 36.26 -3.84 1.09
CA GLY A 437 35.81 -2.95 2.16
C GLY A 437 34.75 -3.53 3.10
N THR A 438 34.39 -4.81 2.98
CA THR A 438 33.63 -5.52 4.02
C THR A 438 34.48 -5.68 5.29
N THR A 439 33.92 -5.30 6.45
CA THR A 439 34.62 -5.43 7.73
C THR A 439 34.40 -6.84 8.33
N PRO A 440 35.47 -7.61 8.61
CA PRO A 440 35.34 -8.93 9.24
C PRO A 440 34.65 -8.87 10.61
N GLY A 441 33.79 -9.85 10.90
CA GLY A 441 33.08 -9.94 12.18
C GLY A 441 31.87 -9.00 12.31
N THR A 442 31.48 -8.31 11.23
CA THR A 442 30.33 -7.40 11.20
C THR A 442 29.38 -7.76 10.05
N THR A 443 28.09 -7.43 10.19
CA THR A 443 27.13 -7.47 9.08
C THR A 443 27.24 -6.18 8.28
N ASN A 444 27.45 -6.31 6.97
CA ASN A 444 27.62 -5.22 6.02
C ASN A 444 26.36 -5.06 5.14
N ALA A 445 26.02 -3.82 4.76
CA ALA A 445 25.05 -3.58 3.68
C ALA A 445 25.81 -3.60 2.36
N LEU A 446 25.33 -4.41 1.42
CA LEU A 446 25.92 -4.61 0.11
C LEU A 446 24.91 -4.25 -0.98
N TRP A 447 25.37 -3.54 -2.00
CA TRP A 447 24.61 -3.32 -3.24
C TRP A 447 25.18 -4.21 -4.34
N ALA A 448 24.32 -4.77 -5.19
CA ALA A 448 24.75 -5.54 -6.35
C ALA A 448 23.99 -5.17 -7.63
N SER A 449 24.70 -5.11 -8.76
CA SER A 449 24.07 -4.99 -10.08
C SER A 449 23.52 -6.33 -10.58
N LEU A 450 22.47 -6.27 -11.39
CA LEU A 450 21.86 -7.44 -12.04
C LEU A 450 21.83 -7.26 -13.56
N PRO A 451 22.07 -8.33 -14.35
CA PRO A 451 22.45 -9.68 -13.91
C PRO A 451 23.87 -9.72 -13.35
N LEU A 452 24.15 -10.63 -12.42
CA LEU A 452 25.46 -10.74 -11.77
C LEU A 452 26.54 -11.16 -12.77
N ALA A 453 27.52 -10.28 -13.00
CA ALA A 453 28.81 -10.52 -13.60
C ALA A 453 29.93 -10.38 -12.54
N GLY A 454 31.11 -10.94 -12.80
CA GLY A 454 32.21 -10.91 -11.82
C GLY A 454 32.70 -9.49 -11.57
N GLY A 455 32.37 -8.92 -10.40
CA GLY A 455 32.70 -7.54 -10.01
C GLY A 455 31.52 -6.69 -9.52
N ASP A 456 30.33 -7.27 -9.46
CA ASP A 456 29.05 -6.55 -9.36
C ASP A 456 28.61 -6.12 -7.97
N VAL A 457 29.36 -6.45 -6.90
CA VAL A 457 28.96 -6.21 -5.51
C VAL A 457 29.85 -5.15 -4.88
N VAL A 458 29.23 -4.16 -4.23
CA VAL A 458 29.94 -3.09 -3.51
C VAL A 458 29.45 -2.95 -2.07
N ALA A 459 30.40 -2.74 -1.15
CA ALA A 459 30.10 -2.46 0.25
C ALA A 459 29.67 -1.01 0.47
N LEU A 460 28.51 -0.85 1.11
CA LEU A 460 27.93 0.44 1.47
C LEU A 460 28.41 0.90 2.86
N THR A 461 28.56 -0.05 3.78
CA THR A 461 29.25 0.14 5.07
C THR A 461 30.75 0.38 4.84
N THR A 462 31.36 1.25 5.64
CA THR A 462 32.79 1.59 5.55
C THR A 462 33.61 0.91 6.64
N GLU A 463 34.93 0.82 6.43
CA GLU A 463 35.92 0.40 7.42
C GLU A 463 35.82 1.28 8.69
N GLY A 464 35.71 0.66 9.86
CA GLY A 464 35.49 1.34 11.16
C GLY A 464 34.03 1.41 11.63
N ALA A 465 33.06 0.99 10.81
CA ALA A 465 31.72 0.70 11.31
C ALA A 465 31.73 -0.61 12.12
N VAL A 466 30.98 -0.67 13.22
CA VAL A 466 30.78 -1.90 14.00
C VAL A 466 29.77 -2.84 13.30
N GLY A 467 29.21 -2.38 12.18
CA GLY A 467 28.29 -3.10 11.32
C GLY A 467 26.87 -2.54 11.38
N ILE A 468 25.96 -3.31 10.81
CA ILE A 468 24.52 -3.12 10.97
C ILE A 468 24.10 -3.81 12.27
N LEU A 469 23.51 -3.06 13.21
CA LEU A 469 22.94 -3.64 14.42
C LEU A 469 21.53 -4.15 14.16
N GLY A 470 21.32 -5.44 14.44
CA GLY A 470 20.04 -6.12 14.21
C GLY A 470 19.73 -6.30 12.72
N ARG A 471 18.53 -6.83 12.44
CA ARG A 471 17.96 -6.93 11.09
C ARG A 471 17.46 -5.55 10.66
N SER A 472 18.34 -4.70 10.14
CA SER A 472 17.92 -3.47 9.44
C SER A 472 17.99 -3.72 7.95
N GLU A 473 16.84 -4.01 7.33
CA GLU A 473 16.75 -4.21 5.89
C GLU A 473 17.17 -2.92 5.17
N PRO A 474 18.24 -2.95 4.37
CA PRO A 474 18.60 -1.79 3.58
C PRO A 474 17.54 -1.57 2.49
N GLY A 475 17.15 -0.32 2.29
CA GLY A 475 16.15 0.08 1.30
C GLY A 475 16.81 0.61 0.03
N ILE A 476 16.24 0.30 -1.13
CA ILE A 476 16.76 0.73 -2.44
C ILE A 476 15.71 1.49 -3.23
N SER A 477 16.11 2.54 -3.94
CA SER A 477 15.24 3.30 -4.83
C SER A 477 14.79 2.46 -6.03
N ALA A 478 13.66 2.85 -6.64
CA ALA A 478 13.10 2.17 -7.80
C ALA A 478 14.09 2.03 -8.98
N ASP A 479 14.98 3.02 -9.15
CA ASP A 479 16.02 3.05 -10.18
C ASP A 479 17.33 2.38 -9.75
N GLY A 480 17.44 1.92 -8.51
CA GLY A 480 18.62 1.25 -7.97
C GLY A 480 19.79 2.15 -7.59
N THR A 481 19.65 3.48 -7.73
CA THR A 481 20.77 4.43 -7.59
C THR A 481 20.92 5.06 -6.21
N VAL A 482 19.91 4.94 -5.35
CA VAL A 482 19.93 5.47 -3.99
C VAL A 482 19.60 4.36 -3.02
N VAL A 483 20.44 4.21 -2.00
CA VAL A 483 20.27 3.20 -0.95
C VAL A 483 20.23 3.87 0.40
N GLY A 484 19.27 3.50 1.23
CA GLY A 484 19.25 3.85 2.65
C GLY A 484 19.58 2.64 3.51
N PHE A 485 20.39 2.86 4.53
CA PHE A 485 20.82 1.81 5.45
C PHE A 485 21.21 2.42 6.79
N THR A 486 21.25 1.58 7.81
CA THR A 486 21.59 2.00 9.17
C THR A 486 22.96 1.43 9.54
N VAL A 487 23.80 2.26 10.15
CA VAL A 487 25.15 1.87 10.57
C VAL A 487 25.30 2.14 12.05
N ALA A 488 25.84 1.18 12.78
CA ALA A 488 26.28 1.38 14.14
C ALA A 488 27.76 1.74 14.20
N SER A 489 28.09 2.74 15.03
CA SER A 489 29.45 3.14 15.34
C SER A 489 29.73 3.09 16.85
N ASP A 490 30.99 2.83 17.20
CA ASP A 490 31.55 2.88 18.56
C ASP A 490 32.11 4.27 18.90
N GLU A 491 31.66 5.33 18.21
CA GLU A 491 32.10 6.73 18.42
C GLU A 491 31.96 7.17 19.89
N LEU A 492 31.08 6.53 20.66
CA LEU A 492 30.80 6.83 22.07
C LEU A 492 31.55 5.91 23.05
N GLY A 493 32.40 5.00 22.56
CA GLY A 493 33.18 4.04 23.34
C GLY A 493 32.73 2.58 23.17
N PRO A 494 33.50 1.60 23.68
CA PRO A 494 33.26 0.17 23.45
C PRO A 494 31.96 -0.36 24.08
N GLU A 495 31.32 0.40 24.98
CA GLU A 495 30.09 0.02 25.67
C GLU A 495 28.84 0.76 25.15
N LEU A 496 28.99 1.72 24.22
CA LEU A 496 27.88 2.53 23.68
C LEU A 496 27.94 2.59 22.16
N LEU A 497 26.97 1.97 21.50
CA LEU A 497 26.84 1.98 20.04
C LEU A 497 25.80 3.01 19.59
N LEU A 498 26.21 3.91 18.70
CA LEU A 498 25.30 4.87 18.09
C LEU A 498 24.84 4.35 16.72
N SER A 499 23.53 4.17 16.57
CA SER A 499 22.91 3.82 15.29
C SER A 499 22.56 5.08 14.50
N ARG A 500 23.08 5.22 13.28
CA ARG A 500 22.78 6.35 12.38
C ARG A 500 22.30 5.86 11.02
N ALA A 501 21.21 6.47 10.55
CA ALA A 501 20.74 6.29 9.19
C ALA A 501 21.63 7.03 8.18
N HIS A 502 21.96 6.34 7.10
CA HIS A 502 22.82 6.80 6.02
C HIS A 502 22.11 6.66 4.69
N THR A 503 22.53 7.49 3.74
CA THR A 503 22.19 7.33 2.33
C THR A 503 23.47 7.15 1.51
N ALA A 504 23.44 6.22 0.58
CA ALA A 504 24.48 6.03 -0.43
C ALA A 504 23.89 6.30 -1.82
N ARG A 505 24.68 6.95 -2.67
CA ARG A 505 24.38 7.14 -4.10
C ARG A 505 25.32 6.25 -4.91
N ILE A 506 24.73 5.49 -5.82
CA ILE A 506 25.42 4.58 -6.72
C ILE A 506 25.39 5.17 -8.14
N GLU A 507 26.55 5.30 -8.75
CA GLU A 507 26.72 5.64 -10.17
C GLU A 507 27.73 4.68 -10.78
N ASP A 508 27.41 4.12 -11.95
CA ASP A 508 28.25 3.16 -12.69
C ASP A 508 28.80 2.01 -11.83
N GLY A 509 27.96 1.49 -10.93
CA GLY A 509 28.31 0.37 -10.04
C GLY A 509 29.25 0.73 -8.89
N ALA A 510 29.48 2.02 -8.64
CA ALA A 510 30.32 2.50 -7.55
C ALA A 510 29.57 3.44 -6.61
N VAL A 511 29.94 3.42 -5.33
CA VAL A 511 29.41 4.38 -4.35
C VAL A 511 30.09 5.73 -4.55
N VAL A 512 29.37 6.71 -5.08
CA VAL A 512 29.90 8.05 -5.38
C VAL A 512 29.66 9.07 -4.28
N ASP A 513 28.69 8.83 -3.41
CA ASP A 513 28.36 9.70 -2.30
C ASP A 513 27.80 8.87 -1.15
N ARG A 514 28.20 9.18 0.09
CA ARG A 514 27.68 8.58 1.32
C ARG A 514 27.52 9.68 2.33
N ARG A 515 26.32 9.83 2.89
CA ARG A 515 26.04 10.89 3.86
C ARG A 515 25.22 10.36 5.03
N PRO A 516 25.63 10.68 6.28
CA PRO A 516 24.73 10.53 7.41
C PRO A 516 23.57 11.51 7.26
N LEU A 517 22.38 11.09 7.68
CA LEU A 517 21.23 12.00 7.75
C LEU A 517 21.42 12.97 8.94
N PRO A 518 21.13 14.29 8.77
CA PRO A 518 21.40 15.29 9.80
C PRO A 518 20.54 15.06 11.06
N PRO A 519 21.07 15.33 12.28
CA PRO A 519 20.36 15.08 13.55
C PRO A 519 19.04 15.84 13.70
N ALA A 520 18.89 17.00 13.06
CA ALA A 520 17.67 17.81 13.13
C ALA A 520 16.46 17.19 12.40
N GLU A 521 16.67 16.09 11.65
CA GLU A 521 15.63 15.29 11.01
C GLU A 521 15.47 13.89 11.65
N LEU A 522 16.19 13.62 12.75
CA LEU A 522 16.19 12.36 13.50
C LEU A 522 16.04 12.66 15.00
N ALA A 523 14.83 12.61 15.54
CA ALA A 523 14.64 12.61 16.98
C ALA A 523 14.81 11.19 17.53
N THR A 524 16.04 10.65 17.59
CA THR A 524 16.40 9.68 18.65
C THR A 524 17.92 9.57 18.81
N GLU A 525 18.40 9.99 19.97
CA GLU A 525 19.69 9.57 20.53
C GLU A 525 19.37 8.36 21.43
N VAL A 526 20.02 7.20 21.21
CA VAL A 526 19.85 6.02 22.08
C VAL A 526 21.17 5.77 22.81
N VAL A 527 21.12 5.89 24.13
CA VAL A 527 22.14 5.40 25.07
C VAL A 527 21.65 4.05 25.59
N ILE A 528 22.37 2.97 25.31
CA ILE A 528 22.10 1.65 25.88
C ILE A 528 22.87 1.54 27.20
N GLY A 529 22.15 1.63 28.32
CA GLY A 529 22.62 1.15 29.62
C GLY A 529 22.26 -0.32 29.81
N ASP A 530 22.99 -0.99 30.71
CA ASP A 530 23.05 -2.43 30.95
C ASP A 530 21.75 -3.03 31.56
N ASP A 531 20.59 -2.80 30.94
CA ASP A 531 19.28 -3.24 31.45
C ASP A 531 18.25 -3.55 30.34
N GLY A 532 18.63 -3.47 29.07
CA GLY A 532 17.84 -4.02 27.94
C GLY A 532 16.40 -3.51 27.84
N ASP A 533 16.20 -2.27 27.38
CA ASP A 533 14.92 -1.82 26.81
C ASP A 533 15.12 -0.48 26.08
N SER A 534 14.69 -0.35 24.81
CA SER A 534 14.49 0.93 24.09
C SER A 534 13.78 0.76 22.73
N ALA A 535 12.85 1.67 22.41
CA ALA A 535 12.07 1.78 21.17
C ALA A 535 12.10 3.23 20.62
N ALA A 536 11.92 3.48 19.30
CA ALA A 536 11.13 4.60 18.69
C ALA A 536 11.36 4.88 17.16
N VAL A 537 10.22 4.96 16.42
CA VAL A 537 9.69 5.88 15.35
C VAL A 537 10.59 6.60 14.30
N THR A 538 10.24 6.43 12.99
CA THR A 538 10.72 7.24 11.84
C THR A 538 9.57 7.93 11.03
N THR A 539 9.81 9.15 10.50
CA THR A 539 8.92 9.92 9.56
C THR A 539 9.71 10.36 8.30
N VAL A 540 9.12 10.30 7.09
CA VAL A 540 9.73 10.74 5.81
C VAL A 540 9.23 12.13 5.37
N ARG A 541 10.13 12.99 4.85
CA ARG A 541 9.82 14.31 4.24
C ARG A 541 10.30 14.37 2.78
N GLN A 542 9.47 14.90 1.87
CA GLN A 542 9.90 15.30 0.53
C GLN A 542 10.44 16.74 0.57
N VAL A 543 11.71 16.97 0.24
CA VAL A 543 12.26 18.31 -0.02
C VAL A 543 13.09 18.28 -1.30
N SER A 544 12.70 19.10 -2.28
CA SER A 544 13.50 19.45 -3.46
C SER A 544 13.71 18.39 -4.56
N GLY A 545 12.77 17.46 -4.77
CA GLY A 545 12.73 16.64 -6.00
C GLY A 545 13.82 15.57 -6.14
N ARG A 546 14.28 14.98 -5.04
CA ARG A 546 15.21 13.85 -5.02
C ARG A 546 14.62 12.68 -4.20
N PRO A 547 14.66 11.42 -4.69
CA PRO A 547 14.15 10.26 -3.97
C PRO A 547 15.13 9.74 -2.91
N TYR A 548 14.60 9.28 -1.76
CA TYR A 548 15.34 8.59 -0.68
C TYR A 548 14.45 7.52 -0.02
N VAL A 549 15.06 6.44 0.49
CA VAL A 549 14.42 5.26 1.12
C VAL A 549 15.12 4.98 2.46
N VAL A 550 14.42 4.56 3.53
CA VAL A 550 15.01 4.05 4.80
C VAL A 550 14.11 2.93 5.36
N GLY A 551 14.69 1.79 5.79
CA GLY A 551 13.97 0.60 6.32
C GLY A 551 14.23 0.31 7.81
N GLU A 552 13.33 -0.46 8.47
CA GLU A 552 13.36 -0.84 9.91
C GLU A 552 12.82 -2.28 10.24
N TYR A 553 13.60 -2.99 11.08
CA TYR A 553 13.42 -3.88 12.28
C TYR A 553 12.46 -5.11 12.47
N HIS A 554 13.01 -6.17 13.15
CA HIS A 554 12.29 -7.26 13.88
C HIS A 554 13.01 -7.86 15.14
N ARG A 555 12.22 -8.39 16.11
CA ARG A 555 12.49 -8.91 17.51
C ARG A 555 13.01 -10.38 17.66
N PRO A 556 13.46 -10.79 18.88
CA PRO A 556 13.02 -12.07 19.49
C PRO A 556 12.41 -11.98 20.92
N LEU A 557 11.55 -12.95 21.26
CA LEU A 557 10.61 -13.15 22.39
C LEU A 557 11.28 -13.17 23.79
N ASP A 558 10.71 -12.64 24.89
CA ASP A 558 9.50 -13.08 25.62
C ASP A 558 9.00 -12.02 26.66
N ALA A 559 7.74 -12.18 27.08
CA ALA A 559 7.02 -11.54 28.21
C ALA A 559 6.50 -10.08 28.06
N ALA A 560 5.21 -10.00 27.71
CA ALA A 560 4.24 -8.96 28.11
C ALA A 560 4.69 -7.48 28.05
N ALA A 561 4.99 -6.95 26.85
CA ALA A 561 5.11 -5.50 26.65
C ALA A 561 4.61 -5.03 25.27
N VAL A 562 4.00 -3.85 25.29
CA VAL A 562 3.33 -3.11 24.20
C VAL A 562 4.24 -2.97 22.97
N ASP A 563 3.66 -3.23 21.80
CA ASP A 563 4.34 -3.46 20.51
C ASP A 563 3.98 -2.33 19.54
N VAL A 564 4.95 -1.68 18.89
CA VAL A 564 4.75 -0.80 17.74
C VAL A 564 5.70 -1.28 16.64
N ASP A 565 5.38 -2.39 15.99
CA ASP A 565 6.00 -2.82 14.74
C ASP A 565 5.35 -2.04 13.58
N GLY A 566 6.17 -1.35 12.77
CA GLY A 566 5.69 -0.43 11.74
C GLY A 566 6.28 -0.69 10.35
N ASP A 567 6.01 -1.85 9.75
CA ASP A 567 6.25 -2.06 8.31
C ASP A 567 5.41 -1.06 7.51
N GLY A 568 6.00 -0.35 6.55
CA GLY A 568 5.26 0.52 5.65
C GLY A 568 5.85 0.70 4.25
N ASP A 569 4.98 0.85 3.26
CA ASP A 569 5.29 0.91 1.83
C ASP A 569 4.55 2.08 1.15
N LEU A 570 5.21 2.72 0.17
CA LEU A 570 4.70 3.91 -0.53
C LEU A 570 4.51 3.60 -2.02
N SER A 571 3.35 3.94 -2.57
CA SER A 571 3.08 3.78 -4.01
C SER A 571 4.09 4.57 -4.85
N ALA A 572 4.42 4.05 -6.04
CA ALA A 572 5.41 4.66 -6.94
C ALA A 572 5.05 6.10 -7.38
N ASP A 573 3.76 6.46 -7.35
CA ASP A 573 3.28 7.82 -7.61
C ASP A 573 3.41 8.77 -6.38
N GLY A 574 3.85 8.25 -5.24
CA GLY A 574 4.06 8.97 -3.99
C GLY A 574 2.78 9.38 -3.26
N ARG A 575 1.60 8.91 -3.70
CA ARG A 575 0.31 9.38 -3.18
C ARG A 575 -0.28 8.53 -2.06
N THR A 576 0.15 7.28 -1.91
CA THR A 576 -0.43 6.34 -0.95
C THR A 576 0.65 5.67 -0.11
N LEU A 577 0.60 5.86 1.20
CA LEU A 577 1.41 5.15 2.19
C LEU A 577 0.53 4.08 2.88
N VAL A 578 1.05 2.86 3.02
CA VAL A 578 0.43 1.79 3.81
C VAL A 578 1.38 1.42 4.94
N ALA A 579 0.90 1.33 6.18
CA ALA A 579 1.75 0.93 7.32
C ALA A 579 0.96 0.20 8.42
N THR A 580 1.65 -0.61 9.23
CA THR A 580 1.07 -1.32 10.39
C THR A 580 1.24 -0.52 11.69
N ALA A 581 0.30 -0.65 12.64
CA ALA A 581 0.47 -0.10 13.98
C ALA A 581 -0.29 -0.91 15.05
N ARG A 582 0.34 -1.17 16.20
CA ARG A 582 -0.26 -1.87 17.37
C ARG A 582 -0.26 -0.93 18.61
N GLY A 583 -1.29 -1.01 19.48
CA GLY A 583 -1.35 -0.33 20.80
C GLY A 583 -2.56 0.61 21.09
N PRO A 584 -3.01 0.75 22.36
CA PRO A 584 -4.19 1.55 22.73
C PRO A 584 -3.82 2.95 23.29
N VAL A 585 -4.53 3.97 22.78
CA VAL A 585 -4.69 5.34 23.29
C VAL A 585 -3.53 6.34 23.09
N SER A 586 -3.87 7.40 22.34
CA SER A 586 -3.34 8.78 22.37
C SER A 586 -1.82 8.97 22.35
N THR A 587 -1.28 9.26 21.17
CA THR A 587 -0.36 10.41 20.99
C THR A 587 -0.20 10.76 19.52
N SER A 588 -0.09 12.06 19.29
CA SER A 588 -0.02 12.80 18.02
C SER A 588 1.04 12.28 17.03
N HIS A 589 0.89 12.55 15.72
CA HIS A 589 1.83 13.29 14.84
C HIS A 589 1.53 13.13 13.32
N VAL A 590 1.47 14.30 12.66
CA VAL A 590 1.80 14.75 11.29
C VAL A 590 1.42 13.88 10.06
N ALA A 591 0.46 14.39 9.27
CA ALA A 591 0.27 14.06 7.85
C ALA A 591 0.61 15.29 6.98
N LEU A 592 1.39 15.10 5.91
CA LEU A 592 1.66 16.15 4.91
C LEU A 592 0.56 16.14 3.84
N ARG A 593 -0.03 17.33 3.62
CA ARG A 593 -0.87 17.69 2.49
C ARG A 593 0.06 18.13 1.35
N THR A 594 0.05 17.45 0.20
CA THR A 594 0.65 18.01 -1.03
C THR A 594 -0.46 18.74 -1.79
N SER A 595 -0.27 20.05 -1.97
CA SER A 595 -1.07 20.91 -2.85
C SER A 595 -0.91 20.55 -4.32
#